data_AF-A0A937DMR7-F1
#
_entry.id   AF-A0A937DMR7-F1
#
_cell.length_a   1.000
_cell.length_b   1.000
_cell.length_c   1.000
_cell.angle_alpha   90.00
_cell.angle_beta   90.00
_cell.angle_gamma   90.00
#
_symmetry.space_group_name_H-M   'P 1'
#
loop_
_entity.id
_entity.type
_entity.pdbx_description
1 polymer ?
#
loop_
_entity_poly.entity_id
_entity_poly.type
_entity_poly.pdbx_seq_one_letter_code
_entity_poly.pdbx_strand_id
1 'polypeptide(L)' 'MFAFTTDRSYAQQADAADILAGFKKEFHFPKKNDQDVIYFCGNSLGLQPRLVQSAIETELTTWRGLAVGGYF' A
#
# COMPACT_ATOMS: atom_id res chain seq x y z
N MET A 1 -5.12 16.84 25.41
CA MET A 1 -4.90 15.40 25.64
C MET A 1 -5.95 14.67 24.80
N PHE A 2 -5.54 13.90 23.80
CA PHE A 2 -6.51 13.11 23.02
C PHE A 2 -7.02 12.00 23.94
N ALA A 3 -8.33 11.99 24.21
CA ALA A 3 -8.98 10.93 24.96
C ALA A 3 -9.22 9.76 24.00
N PHE A 4 -8.43 8.70 24.15
CA PHE A 4 -8.64 7.43 23.45
C PHE A 4 -9.49 6.52 24.35
N THR A 5 -10.46 5.83 23.77
CA THR A 5 -11.26 4.80 24.47
C THR A 5 -11.04 3.46 23.79
N THR A 6 -11.23 2.37 24.53
CA THR A 6 -11.03 1.00 24.01
C THR A 6 -12.24 0.46 23.25
N ASP A 7 -13.25 1.29 23.03
CA ASP A 7 -14.51 0.90 22.40
C ASP A 7 -14.36 0.81 20.87
N ARG A 8 -15.05 -0.16 20.26
CA ARG A 8 -15.06 -0.34 18.80
C ARG A 8 -15.55 0.90 18.06
N SER A 9 -16.49 1.63 18.64
CA SER A 9 -17.04 2.87 18.06
C SER A 9 -15.99 3.95 17.89
N TYR A 10 -15.01 4.02 18.80
CA TYR A 10 -13.90 4.95 18.71
C TYR A 10 -13.03 4.66 17.49
N ALA A 11 -12.65 3.39 17.28
CA ALA A 11 -11.86 2.98 16.12
C ALA A 11 -12.57 3.29 14.80
N GLN A 12 -13.89 3.04 14.72
CA GLN A 12 -14.69 3.35 13.52
C GLN A 12 -14.75 4.85 13.22
N GLN A 13 -14.86 5.70 14.26
CA GLN A 13 -14.83 7.15 14.10
C GLN A 13 -13.45 7.65 13.67
N ALA A 14 -12.38 7.06 14.21
CA ALA A 14 -11.01 7.37 13.82
C ALA A 14 -10.76 7.00 12.34
N ASP A 15 -11.18 5.81 11.89
CA ASP A 15 -11.10 5.39 10.49
C ASP A 15 -11.88 6.34 9.56
N ALA A 16 -13.07 6.81 9.98
CA ALA A 16 -13.88 7.73 9.20
C ALA A 16 -13.29 9.16 9.09
N ALA A 17 -12.52 9.57 10.10
CA ALA A 17 -11.87 10.88 10.13
C ALA A 17 -10.46 10.88 9.48
N ASP A 18 -9.94 9.70 9.08
CA ASP A 18 -8.59 9.58 8.54
C ASP A 18 -8.50 10.09 7.09
N ILE A 19 -7.86 11.26 6.93
CA ILE A 19 -7.59 11.86 5.62
C ILE A 19 -6.64 11.02 4.75
N LEU A 20 -5.92 10.06 5.35
CA LEU A 20 -4.99 9.16 4.66
C LEU A 20 -5.63 7.81 4.31
N ALA A 21 -6.88 7.55 4.67
CA ALA A 21 -7.54 6.26 4.45
C ALA A 21 -7.50 5.81 2.97
N GLY A 22 -7.49 6.79 2.06
CA GLY A 22 -7.36 6.58 0.62
C GLY A 22 -6.08 5.85 0.22
N PHE A 23 -4.95 6.02 0.92
CA PHE A 23 -3.69 5.38 0.58
C PHE A 23 -3.71 3.86 0.76
N LYS A 24 -4.59 3.33 1.62
CA LYS A 24 -4.72 1.88 1.82
C LYS A 24 -4.98 1.14 0.50
N LYS A 25 -5.72 1.76 -0.43
CA LYS A 25 -6.04 1.17 -1.73
C LYS A 25 -4.82 1.05 -2.65
N GLU A 26 -3.75 1.79 -2.39
CA GLU A 26 -2.51 1.78 -3.19
C GLU A 26 -1.62 0.56 -2.92
N PHE A 27 -2.01 -0.32 -1.98
CA PHE A 27 -1.24 -1.51 -1.60
C PHE A 27 -2.01 -2.81 -1.87
N HIS A 28 -1.25 -3.89 -2.08
CA HIS A 28 -1.77 -5.25 -2.12
C HIS A 28 -1.81 -5.85 -0.71
N PHE A 29 -3.01 -6.06 -0.17
CA PHE A 29 -3.20 -6.78 1.08
C PHE A 29 -3.34 -8.29 0.82
N PRO A 30 -2.60 -9.15 1.55
CA PRO A 30 -2.84 -10.59 1.53
C PRO A 30 -4.25 -10.89 2.02
N LYS A 31 -4.86 -11.94 1.45
CA LYS A 31 -6.20 -12.37 1.83
C LYS A 31 -6.19 -13.71 2.54
N LYS A 32 -7.06 -13.86 3.53
CA LYS A 32 -7.40 -15.13 4.19
C LYS A 32 -8.92 -15.23 4.23
N ASN A 33 -9.48 -16.29 3.64
CA ASN A 33 -10.94 -16.45 3.49
C ASN A 33 -11.60 -15.21 2.85
N ASP A 34 -11.02 -14.71 1.76
CA ASP A 34 -11.44 -13.52 1.01
C ASP A 34 -11.43 -12.17 1.76
N GLN A 35 -10.95 -12.15 3.00
CA GLN A 35 -10.78 -10.94 3.81
C GLN A 35 -9.31 -10.54 3.91
N ASP A 36 -9.06 -9.23 3.90
CA ASP A 36 -7.72 -8.69 4.11
C ASP A 36 -7.20 -9.09 5.50
N VAL A 37 -5.95 -9.54 5.56
CA VAL A 37 -5.30 -9.87 6.83
C VAL A 37 -4.96 -8.60 7.62
N ILE A 38 -4.98 -8.70 8.95
CA ILE A 38 -4.41 -7.66 9.82
C ILE A 38 -2.89 -7.80 9.77
N TYR A 39 -2.24 -6.90 9.03
CA TYR A 39 -0.80 -6.96 8.77
C TYR A 39 -0.03 -5.95 9.61
N PHE A 40 0.50 -6.39 10.75
CA PHE A 40 1.32 -5.57 11.66
C PHE A 40 2.84 -5.77 11.52
N CYS A 41 3.29 -6.39 10.42
CA CYS A 41 4.72 -6.68 10.16
C CYS A 41 5.35 -5.76 9.09
N GLY A 42 4.72 -4.63 8.77
CA GLY A 42 5.19 -3.67 7.76
C GLY A 42 6.56 -3.06 8.04
N ASN A 43 7.03 -3.14 9.30
CA ASN A 43 8.37 -2.73 9.71
C ASN A 43 9.48 -3.68 9.23
N SER A 44 9.14 -4.94 8.93
CA SER A 44 10.11 -5.93 8.43
C SER A 44 10.02 -6.05 6.91
N LEU A 45 8.80 -6.22 6.38
CA LEU A 45 8.54 -6.25 4.96
C LEU A 45 7.30 -5.41 4.66
N GLY A 46 7.47 -4.35 3.87
CA GLY A 46 6.34 -3.52 3.44
C GLY A 46 5.40 -4.28 2.50
N LEU A 47 4.11 -3.93 2.54
CA LEU A 47 3.18 -4.37 1.51
C LEU A 47 3.62 -3.82 0.16
N GLN A 48 3.44 -4.60 -0.91
CA GLN A 48 3.76 -4.16 -2.26
C GLN A 48 2.81 -3.02 -2.68
N PRO A 49 3.33 -1.84 -3.06
CA PRO A 49 2.53 -0.82 -3.74
C PRO A 49 2.09 -1.32 -5.12
N ARG A 50 0.84 -1.05 -5.50
CA ARG A 50 0.26 -1.50 -6.78
C ARG A 50 1.03 -1.01 -8.01
N LEU A 51 1.65 0.16 -7.91
CA LEU A 51 2.40 0.79 -9.00
C LEU A 51 3.73 0.08 -9.31
N VAL A 52 4.27 -0.70 -8.36
CA VAL A 52 5.63 -1.27 -8.50
C VAL A 52 5.77 -2.15 -9.74
N GLN A 53 4.74 -2.94 -10.06
CA GLN A 53 4.78 -3.80 -11.25
C GLN A 53 4.95 -2.98 -12.53
N SER A 54 4.07 -1.99 -12.77
CA SER A 54 4.14 -1.15 -13.97
C SER A 54 5.42 -0.33 -14.06
N ALA A 55 5.95 0.13 -12.92
CA ALA A 55 7.22 0.86 -12.89
C ALA A 55 8.38 -0.04 -13.35
N ILE A 56 8.46 -1.28 -12.85
CA ILE A 56 9.47 -2.24 -13.27
C ILE A 56 9.30 -2.60 -14.76
N GLU A 57 8.07 -2.86 -15.21
CA GLU A 57 7.78 -3.16 -16.62
C GLU A 57 8.20 -2.03 -17.57
N THR A 58 8.08 -0.79 -17.12
CA THR A 58 8.55 0.39 -17.86
C THR A 58 10.06 0.33 -18.06
N GLU A 59 10.83 0.15 -16.99
CA GLU A 59 12.29 0.05 -17.07
C GLU A 59 12.77 -1.13 -17.92
N LEU A 60 12.14 -2.30 -17.76
CA LEU A 60 12.46 -3.50 -18.56
C LEU A 60 12.17 -3.29 -20.05
N THR A 61 11.07 -2.61 -20.37
CA THR A 61 10.69 -2.31 -21.75
C THR A 61 11.64 -1.31 -22.38
N THR A 62 11.98 -0.25 -21.65
CA THR A 62 12.95 0.77 -22.08
C THR A 62 14.31 0.15 -22.35
N TRP A 63 14.83 -0.66 -21.42
CA TRP A 63 16.11 -1.33 -21.59
C TRP A 63 16.13 -2.24 -22.82
N ARG A 64 15.09 -3.05 -23.00
CA ARG A 64 14.95 -3.94 -24.16
C ARG A 64 14.90 -3.18 -25.50
N GLY A 65 14.21 -2.05 -25.55
CA GLY A 65 13.97 -1.31 -26.78
C GLY A 65 15.07 -0.34 -27.16
N LEU A 66 15.69 0.32 -26.17
CA LEU A 66 16.56 1.47 -26.39
C LEU A 66 17.98 1.28 -25.83
N ALA A 67 18.23 0.24 -25.03
CA ALA A 67 19.47 0.06 -24.29
C ALA A 67 19.89 1.37 -23.58
N VAL A 68 21.12 1.85 -23.81
CA VAL A 68 21.62 3.10 -23.22
C VAL A 68 20.82 4.33 -23.66
N GLY A 69 20.13 4.27 -24.81
CA GLY A 69 19.34 5.37 -25.35
C GLY A 69 18.04 5.64 -24.59
N GLY A 70 17.66 4.79 -23.63
CA GLY A 70 16.48 5.02 -22.78
C GLY A 70 16.74 5.91 -21.56
N TYR A 71 18.00 6.30 -21.32
CA TYR A 71 18.42 7.13 -20.19
C TYR A 71 18.59 8.62 -20.52
N PHE A 72 18.39 9.01 -21.78
CA PHE A 72 18.52 10.37 -22.30
C PHE A 72 17.24 10.80 -23.00
#